data_AF-A0A928RFY5-F1
#
_entry.id   AF-A0A928RFY5-F1
#
_cell.length_a   1.000
_cell.length_b   1.000
_cell.length_c   1.000
_cell.angle_alpha   90.00
_cell.angle_beta   90.00
_cell.angle_gamma   90.00
#
_symmetry.space_group_name_H-M   'P 1'
#
loop_
_entity.id
_entity.type
_entity.pdbx_description
1 polymer ?
#
loop_
_entity_poly.entity_id
_entity_poly.type
_entity_poly.pdbx_seq_one_letter_code
_entity_poly.pdbx_strand_id
1 'polypeptide(L)'
;MKKFKLISCLMVAVMIISSFSTAVFAGSFPDVSEESFSWALDAVEELSDQGVINGYQDGTYRPEKTVTKLEALVLLSRILGFDDDAHALINEKGLDNYEEFVLDLDLSYGDEEIIFLLEKGFFTEDDIEEYLADDNAEHGLKRYELATILSKALTSDSNIKNKEVKYDDKVDIPTSQRKYVAYITEVGLMKGMGDNIFSPITDVNRAQIALVLYNLQEMTDYNYTVCKVTSVDSLLSTIKFIKEGEEKESGYLVKDDVIIRVDSEEDTLDKIGVNYNAIITTSGDSLKSIVAYQPDIDDQFVAKVVSASNSTMKFAKFNGTKTEDVLFPVSKEIKIVDQEQDAVSVAKLGVGTFVDVKIKKGKVEFVEILDKTTTVAGVYKSISTEDGELVLTIEEVESKEDMVLYVGNDVTVTRNGSKSTMNELLAGDSMSITLTYNTITKIIATSKVQNKDGFIEEIRISAKPSIVVKVGGESVEYQISPEASYIVSGKQNCTIYDLRLGAQASLTVESNTVTKISTTVADTIIQVSGVVELVNVSYNMIQVSFYDPQTEQTVSQSVFVNASTKVFNNTTGKAVALKNLEEGSTISVIGTQSTGVYLASTIIVLN
;
A
#
# COMPACT_ATOMS: atom_id res chain seq x y z
N MET A 1 -19.01 -28.94 32.59
CA MET A 1 -19.01 -28.59 34.04
C MET A 1 -17.85 -27.64 34.30
N LYS A 2 -18.18 -26.46 34.86
CA LYS A 2 -17.44 -25.64 35.85
C LYS A 2 -15.89 -25.73 35.92
N LYS A 3 -15.08 -24.69 36.07
CA LYS A 3 -15.22 -23.24 36.36
C LYS A 3 -13.78 -22.70 36.62
N PHE A 4 -13.44 -21.48 36.14
CA PHE A 4 -12.59 -20.44 36.78
C PHE A 4 -11.11 -20.77 37.17
N LYS A 5 -10.07 -19.94 37.08
CA LYS A 5 -9.82 -18.47 37.20
C LYS A 5 -8.38 -18.25 36.65
N LEU A 6 -8.06 -17.22 35.87
CA LEU A 6 -7.84 -15.82 36.29
C LEU A 6 -6.73 -15.64 37.35
N ILE A 7 -5.49 -16.05 37.04
CA ILE A 7 -4.23 -15.58 37.66
C ILE A 7 -3.11 -15.71 36.62
N SER A 8 -2.65 -14.60 36.01
CA SER A 8 -1.21 -14.35 35.71
C SER A 8 -0.90 -13.03 34.96
N CYS A 9 -1.84 -12.09 34.81
CA CYS A 9 -1.52 -10.74 34.28
C CYS A 9 -0.65 -9.87 35.21
N LEU A 10 -0.13 -10.41 36.33
CA LEU A 10 0.76 -9.68 37.26
C LEU A 10 2.22 -10.15 37.20
N MET A 11 2.55 -11.17 36.39
CA MET A 11 3.94 -11.63 36.21
C MET A 11 4.59 -11.08 34.91
N VAL A 12 3.79 -10.51 34.01
CA VAL A 12 4.26 -9.96 32.73
C VAL A 12 4.81 -8.52 32.87
N ALA A 13 4.50 -7.81 33.96
CA ALA A 13 4.96 -6.41 34.14
C ALA A 13 6.34 -6.25 34.80
N VAL A 14 6.99 -7.33 35.26
CA VAL A 14 8.33 -7.28 35.89
C VAL A 14 9.43 -7.94 35.03
N MET A 15 9.07 -8.66 33.96
CA MET A 15 10.04 -9.25 33.02
C MET A 15 10.41 -8.34 31.82
N ILE A 16 9.82 -7.15 31.69
CA ILE A 16 10.06 -6.23 30.56
C ILE A 16 11.22 -5.25 30.84
N ILE A 17 11.94 -5.37 31.96
CA ILE A 17 13.01 -4.42 32.36
C ILE A 17 14.43 -5.02 32.26
N SER A 18 14.60 -6.28 31.83
CA SER A 18 15.92 -6.93 31.72
C SER A 18 16.39 -7.28 30.30
N SER A 19 15.73 -6.75 29.27
CA SER A 19 16.15 -6.89 27.87
C SER A 19 16.28 -5.54 27.19
N PHE A 20 16.90 -4.56 27.85
CA PHE A 20 17.63 -3.56 27.08
C PHE A 20 18.93 -4.24 26.65
N SER A 21 18.90 -4.91 25.50
CA SER A 21 20.11 -5.07 24.70
C SER A 21 20.60 -3.66 24.48
N THR A 22 21.65 -3.27 25.19
CA THR A 22 22.37 -2.06 24.83
C THR A 22 22.83 -2.29 23.40
N ALA A 23 22.24 -1.57 22.45
CA ALA A 23 22.90 -1.35 21.18
C ALA A 23 24.25 -0.74 21.55
N VAL A 24 25.29 -1.56 21.56
CA VAL A 24 26.66 -1.11 21.66
C VAL A 24 26.86 -0.31 20.39
N PHE A 25 27.02 0.99 20.54
CA PHE A 25 27.39 1.87 19.44
C PHE A 25 28.63 1.27 18.76
N ALA A 26 28.53 1.05 17.44
CA ALA A 26 29.63 0.64 16.58
C ALA A 26 30.82 1.58 16.83
N GLY A 27 31.90 1.00 17.34
CA GLY A 27 33.13 1.70 17.66
C GLY A 27 34.27 0.97 17.00
N SER A 28 35.13 1.72 16.29
CA SER A 28 36.39 1.24 15.74
C SER A 28 37.12 0.36 16.78
N PHE A 29 37.55 -0.83 16.35
CA PHE A 29 38.14 -1.82 17.25
C PHE A 29 39.57 -1.42 17.62
N PRO A 30 39.94 -1.29 18.91
CA PRO A 30 41.26 -0.82 19.30
C PRO A 30 42.43 -1.71 18.84
N ASP A 31 42.17 -2.98 18.56
CA ASP A 31 43.14 -3.97 18.09
C ASP A 31 43.21 -4.09 16.56
N VAL A 32 42.45 -3.27 15.82
CA VAL A 32 42.53 -3.12 14.37
C VAL A 32 42.88 -1.67 14.08
N SER A 33 44.13 -1.41 13.68
CA SER A 33 44.62 -0.04 13.48
C SER A 33 45.34 0.11 12.15
N GLU A 34 45.48 1.34 11.68
CA GLU A 34 46.25 1.67 10.47
C GLU A 34 47.71 1.16 10.54
N GLU A 35 48.29 1.05 11.74
CA GLU A 35 49.66 0.57 11.91
C GLU A 35 49.81 -0.95 11.78
N SER A 36 48.79 -1.72 12.17
CA SER A 36 48.86 -3.19 12.27
C SER A 36 47.99 -3.93 11.24
N PHE A 37 46.90 -3.32 10.78
CA PHE A 37 45.88 -3.95 9.93
C PHE A 37 45.27 -3.01 8.89
N SER A 38 45.99 -2.00 8.38
CA SER A 38 45.47 -1.07 7.35
C SER A 38 44.84 -1.76 6.13
N TRP A 39 45.34 -2.94 5.75
CA TRP A 39 44.81 -3.73 4.63
C TRP A 39 43.42 -4.33 4.87
N ALA A 40 42.98 -4.45 6.13
CA ALA A 40 41.68 -4.99 6.53
C ALA A 40 40.83 -3.97 7.30
N LEU A 41 41.37 -2.79 7.63
CA LEU A 41 40.71 -1.81 8.48
C LEU A 41 39.34 -1.42 7.92
N ASP A 42 39.30 -0.93 6.68
CA ASP A 42 38.05 -0.52 6.02
C ASP A 42 37.02 -1.67 5.96
N ALA A 43 37.47 -2.88 5.63
CA ALA A 43 36.62 -4.04 5.55
C ALA A 43 36.03 -4.42 6.93
N VAL A 44 36.83 -4.32 7.99
CA VAL A 44 36.37 -4.63 9.35
C VAL A 44 35.40 -3.55 9.86
N GLU A 45 35.67 -2.28 9.57
CA GLU A 45 34.77 -1.19 9.98
C GLU A 45 33.43 -1.27 9.23
N GLU A 46 33.44 -1.40 7.91
CA GLU A 46 32.22 -1.45 7.09
C GLU A 46 31.35 -2.67 7.43
N LEU A 47 31.94 -3.86 7.49
CA LEU A 47 31.17 -5.06 7.81
C LEU A 47 30.67 -5.08 9.26
N SER A 48 31.34 -4.37 10.18
CA SER A 48 30.85 -4.19 11.54
C SER A 48 29.70 -3.20 11.61
N ASP A 49 29.76 -2.11 10.84
CA ASP A 49 28.70 -1.11 10.76
C ASP A 49 27.41 -1.69 10.15
N GLN A 50 27.55 -2.63 9.21
CA GLN A 50 26.45 -3.41 8.65
C GLN A 50 25.96 -4.54 9.57
N GLY A 51 26.66 -4.83 10.67
CA GLY A 51 26.30 -5.91 11.61
C GLY A 51 26.64 -7.33 11.13
N VAL A 52 27.31 -7.48 9.98
CA VAL A 52 27.73 -8.77 9.41
C VAL A 52 28.73 -9.45 10.35
N ILE A 53 29.75 -8.70 10.80
CA ILE A 53 30.73 -9.14 11.79
C ILE A 53 30.51 -8.45 13.12
N ASN A 54 30.89 -9.13 14.20
CA ASN A 54 30.80 -8.59 15.55
C ASN A 54 32.13 -8.74 16.29
N GLY A 55 32.44 -7.76 17.13
CA GLY A 55 33.54 -7.83 18.09
C GLY A 55 33.16 -8.62 19.35
N TYR A 56 34.12 -8.70 20.26
CA TYR A 56 33.97 -9.35 21.56
C TYR A 56 33.44 -8.35 22.61
N GLN A 57 32.94 -8.88 23.72
CA GLN A 57 32.40 -8.06 24.83
C GLN A 57 33.44 -7.10 25.45
N ASP A 58 34.74 -7.37 25.26
CA ASP A 58 35.84 -6.51 25.69
C ASP A 58 36.13 -5.35 24.71
N GLY A 59 35.37 -5.24 23.62
CA GLY A 59 35.52 -4.21 22.59
C GLY A 59 36.58 -4.52 21.53
N THR A 60 37.17 -5.72 21.53
CA THR A 60 38.17 -6.15 20.53
C THR A 60 37.56 -6.87 19.35
N TYR A 61 38.21 -6.88 18.18
CA TYR A 61 37.82 -7.70 17.02
C TYR A 61 38.55 -9.05 16.97
N ARG A 62 39.77 -9.10 17.50
CA ARG A 62 40.72 -10.23 17.46
C ARG A 62 41.06 -10.64 16.01
N PRO A 63 41.67 -9.74 15.21
CA PRO A 63 41.91 -9.95 13.78
C PRO A 63 42.73 -11.20 13.44
N GLU A 64 43.62 -11.63 14.34
CA GLU A 64 44.48 -12.80 14.14
C GLU A 64 43.85 -14.13 14.59
N LYS A 65 42.68 -14.11 15.24
CA LYS A 65 42.01 -15.36 15.66
C LYS A 65 41.59 -16.13 14.41
N THR A 66 41.86 -17.44 14.42
CA THR A 66 41.36 -18.39 13.42
C THR A 66 39.83 -18.39 13.36
N VAL A 67 39.31 -18.46 12.14
CA VAL A 67 37.88 -18.58 11.84
C VAL A 67 37.54 -20.06 11.66
N THR A 68 36.46 -20.52 12.28
CA THR A 68 35.99 -21.91 12.10
C THR A 68 35.22 -22.09 10.78
N LYS A 69 35.02 -23.34 10.35
CA LYS A 69 34.22 -23.63 9.15
C LYS A 69 32.79 -23.14 9.28
N LEU A 70 32.16 -23.35 10.44
CA LEU A 70 30.82 -22.84 10.74
C LEU A 70 30.79 -21.30 10.75
N GLU A 71 31.73 -20.66 11.45
CA GLU A 71 31.82 -19.18 11.49
C GLU A 71 31.89 -18.61 10.06
N ALA A 72 32.64 -19.25 9.15
CA ALA A 72 32.78 -18.78 7.77
C ALA A 72 31.51 -18.89 6.92
N LEU A 73 30.77 -19.99 7.03
CA LEU A 73 29.50 -20.16 6.30
C LEU A 73 28.43 -19.20 6.84
N VAL A 74 28.35 -19.01 8.15
CA VAL A 74 27.46 -18.02 8.77
C VAL A 74 27.77 -16.61 8.24
N LEU A 75 29.04 -16.20 8.25
CA LEU A 75 29.42 -14.88 7.73
C LEU A 75 29.13 -14.73 6.22
N LEU A 76 29.34 -15.79 5.44
CA LEU A 76 29.02 -15.80 4.02
C LEU A 76 27.52 -15.59 3.77
N SER A 77 26.66 -16.29 4.51
CA SER A 77 25.20 -16.17 4.35
C SER A 77 24.71 -14.73 4.52
N ARG A 78 25.25 -14.01 5.52
CA ARG A 78 24.92 -12.62 5.83
C ARG A 78 25.32 -11.68 4.70
N ILE A 79 26.53 -11.87 4.16
CA ILE A 79 27.01 -11.14 2.97
C ILE A 79 26.13 -11.41 1.75
N LEU A 80 25.61 -12.63 1.62
CA LEU A 80 24.70 -13.03 0.54
C LEU A 80 23.23 -12.64 0.82
N GLY A 81 22.99 -11.86 1.87
CA GLY A 81 21.71 -11.22 2.17
C GLY A 81 20.78 -12.02 3.06
N PHE A 82 21.27 -12.96 3.88
CA PHE A 82 20.42 -13.73 4.80
C PHE A 82 19.44 -12.85 5.62
N ASP A 83 19.93 -11.71 6.12
CA ASP A 83 19.16 -10.75 6.92
C ASP A 83 18.34 -9.73 6.09
N ASP A 84 18.28 -9.89 4.76
CA ASP A 84 17.48 -9.01 3.88
C ASP A 84 15.99 -9.39 3.97
N ASP A 85 15.12 -8.40 4.18
CA ASP A 85 13.66 -8.60 4.27
C ASP A 85 13.08 -9.34 3.04
N ALA A 86 13.71 -9.19 1.87
CA ALA A 86 13.31 -9.90 0.65
C ALA A 86 13.44 -11.42 0.77
N HIS A 87 14.23 -11.93 1.72
CA HIS A 87 14.46 -13.35 1.93
C HIS A 87 13.60 -13.99 3.01
N ALA A 88 12.66 -13.26 3.61
CA ALA A 88 11.72 -13.84 4.57
C ALA A 88 11.04 -15.12 4.03
N LEU A 89 10.63 -15.12 2.75
CA LEU A 89 10.03 -16.29 2.10
C LEU A 89 11.03 -17.44 1.88
N ILE A 90 12.28 -17.13 1.55
CA ILE A 90 13.34 -18.13 1.41
C ILE A 90 13.59 -18.80 2.76
N ASN A 91 13.71 -18.01 3.83
CA ASN A 91 13.97 -18.54 5.16
C ASN A 91 12.82 -19.43 5.66
N GLU A 92 11.56 -19.02 5.40
CA GLU A 92 10.38 -19.84 5.71
C GLU A 92 10.40 -21.18 4.96
N LYS A 93 10.58 -21.15 3.62
CA LYS A 93 10.54 -22.38 2.81
C LYS A 93 11.76 -23.27 3.03
N GLY A 94 12.93 -22.68 3.27
CA GLY A 94 14.12 -23.43 3.63
C GLY A 94 13.93 -24.20 4.95
N LEU A 95 13.29 -23.58 5.95
CA LEU A 95 13.00 -24.25 7.22
C LEU A 95 12.13 -25.49 7.01
N ASP A 96 11.06 -25.38 6.22
CA ASP A 96 10.18 -26.51 5.89
C ASP A 96 10.93 -27.69 5.24
N ASN A 97 12.00 -27.42 4.50
CA ASN A 97 12.70 -28.43 3.68
C ASN A 97 13.97 -28.99 4.31
N TYR A 98 14.71 -28.21 5.10
CA TYR A 98 16.04 -28.56 5.57
C TYR A 98 16.18 -28.61 7.10
N GLU A 99 15.12 -28.31 7.87
CA GLU A 99 15.18 -28.32 9.34
C GLU A 99 15.68 -29.68 9.89
N GLU A 100 15.13 -30.80 9.42
CA GLU A 100 15.53 -32.13 9.89
C GLU A 100 17.02 -32.41 9.62
N PHE A 101 17.48 -32.10 8.40
CA PHE A 101 18.88 -32.27 8.01
C PHE A 101 19.83 -31.44 8.87
N VAL A 102 19.53 -30.15 9.08
CA VAL A 102 20.42 -29.26 9.83
C VAL A 102 20.41 -29.56 11.33
N LEU A 103 19.28 -29.98 11.91
CA LEU A 103 19.21 -30.42 13.30
C LEU A 103 20.09 -31.65 13.58
N ASP A 104 20.24 -32.54 12.60
CA ASP A 104 21.09 -33.73 12.73
C ASP A 104 22.60 -33.39 12.77
N LEU A 105 23.00 -32.18 12.35
CA LEU A 105 24.39 -31.71 12.41
C LEU A 105 24.81 -31.27 13.83
N ASP A 106 23.88 -31.06 14.77
CA ASP A 106 24.15 -30.65 16.17
C ASP A 106 25.03 -29.39 16.28
N LEU A 107 24.76 -28.38 15.44
CA LEU A 107 25.55 -27.14 15.38
C LEU A 107 25.35 -26.28 16.63
N SER A 108 26.41 -25.56 17.02
CA SER A 108 26.37 -24.69 18.20
C SER A 108 25.53 -23.42 17.97
N TYR A 109 25.37 -23.00 16.72
CA TYR A 109 24.54 -21.90 16.21
C TYR A 109 24.57 -21.94 14.68
N GLY A 110 23.76 -21.10 14.02
CA GLY A 110 23.86 -20.86 12.58
C GLY A 110 22.92 -21.68 11.70
N ASP A 111 21.97 -22.41 12.29
CA ASP A 111 21.09 -23.33 11.56
C ASP A 111 20.34 -22.61 10.43
N GLU A 112 19.74 -21.46 10.72
CA GLU A 112 18.99 -20.67 9.72
C GLU A 112 19.91 -20.15 8.61
N GLU A 113 21.12 -19.70 8.94
CA GLU A 113 22.12 -19.30 7.95
C GLU A 113 22.54 -20.46 7.02
N ILE A 114 22.68 -21.68 7.55
CA ILE A 114 22.98 -22.87 6.75
C ILE A 114 21.79 -23.27 5.86
N ILE A 115 20.58 -23.25 6.42
CA ILE A 115 19.34 -23.49 5.67
C ILE A 115 19.22 -22.50 4.50
N PHE A 116 19.49 -21.21 4.73
CA PHE A 116 19.48 -20.20 3.68
C PHE A 116 20.47 -20.51 2.56
N LEU A 117 21.69 -20.94 2.90
CA LEU A 117 22.71 -21.30 1.92
C LEU A 117 22.31 -22.52 1.07
N LEU A 118 21.66 -23.51 1.66
CA LEU A 118 21.08 -24.67 0.98
C LEU A 118 19.91 -24.25 0.07
N GLU A 119 18.99 -23.45 0.60
CA GLU A 119 17.79 -22.99 -0.09
C GLU A 119 18.12 -22.13 -1.32
N LYS A 120 19.16 -21.29 -1.20
CA LYS A 120 19.73 -20.52 -2.31
C LYS A 120 20.48 -21.38 -3.32
N GLY A 121 20.80 -22.64 -2.98
CA GLY A 121 21.54 -23.58 -3.82
C GLY A 121 23.02 -23.27 -3.93
N PHE A 122 23.60 -22.52 -3.00
CA PHE A 122 25.05 -22.28 -2.97
C PHE A 122 25.82 -23.55 -2.54
N PHE A 123 25.18 -24.41 -1.75
CA PHE A 123 25.72 -25.66 -1.25
C PHE A 123 24.66 -26.75 -1.33
N THR A 124 25.10 -28.00 -1.47
CA THR A 124 24.26 -29.19 -1.29
C THR A 124 24.36 -29.71 0.15
N GLU A 125 23.48 -30.64 0.55
CA GLU A 125 23.60 -31.35 1.83
C GLU A 125 24.97 -32.04 1.96
N ASP A 126 25.43 -32.76 0.93
CA ASP A 126 26.77 -33.38 0.89
C ASP A 126 27.90 -32.36 1.13
N ASP A 127 27.77 -31.14 0.58
CA ASP A 127 28.75 -30.08 0.79
C ASP A 127 28.75 -29.62 2.25
N ILE A 128 27.56 -29.42 2.82
CA ILE A 128 27.40 -28.99 4.20
C ILE A 128 27.92 -30.07 5.16
N GLU A 129 27.62 -31.34 4.94
CA GLU A 129 28.17 -32.45 5.73
C GLU A 129 29.71 -32.48 5.67
N GLU A 130 30.32 -32.28 4.50
CA GLU A 130 31.79 -32.25 4.35
C GLU A 130 32.42 -31.16 5.24
N TYR A 131 31.76 -30.01 5.40
CA TYR A 131 32.27 -28.88 6.19
C TYR A 131 31.86 -28.92 7.66
N LEU A 132 30.69 -29.44 8.00
CA LEU A 132 30.08 -29.21 9.32
C LEU A 132 29.81 -30.45 10.15
N ALA A 133 29.84 -31.67 9.58
CA ALA A 133 29.57 -32.87 10.36
C ALA A 133 30.61 -33.11 11.47
N ASP A 134 30.17 -33.79 12.53
CA ASP A 134 30.98 -34.13 13.71
C ASP A 134 31.67 -32.90 14.35
N ASP A 135 32.98 -32.96 14.59
CA ASP A 135 33.75 -31.86 15.17
C ASP A 135 34.31 -30.89 14.10
N ASN A 136 34.05 -31.14 12.82
CA ASN A 136 34.63 -30.37 11.71
C ASN A 136 34.11 -28.93 11.67
N ALA A 137 32.86 -28.68 12.09
CA ALA A 137 32.28 -27.33 12.20
C ALA A 137 33.16 -26.36 13.01
N GLU A 138 33.84 -26.87 14.04
CA GLU A 138 34.68 -26.11 14.97
C GLU A 138 36.16 -26.06 14.55
N HIS A 139 36.55 -26.77 13.48
CA HIS A 139 37.92 -26.74 12.96
C HIS A 139 38.20 -25.46 12.19
N GLY A 140 39.47 -25.04 12.18
CA GLY A 140 39.92 -23.85 11.44
C GLY A 140 39.76 -24.02 9.94
N LEU A 141 39.17 -23.01 9.28
CA LEU A 141 38.95 -23.01 7.84
C LEU A 141 40.28 -22.81 7.11
N LYS A 142 40.62 -23.73 6.20
CA LYS A 142 41.81 -23.62 5.34
C LYS A 142 41.59 -22.63 4.20
N ARG A 143 42.66 -21.97 3.75
CA ARG A 143 42.60 -21.03 2.62
C ARG A 143 42.07 -21.66 1.32
N TYR A 144 42.37 -22.93 1.05
CA TYR A 144 41.81 -23.62 -0.13
C TYR A 144 40.32 -23.98 0.03
N GLU A 145 39.86 -24.20 1.26
CA GLU A 145 38.45 -24.43 1.57
C GLU A 145 37.67 -23.13 1.39
N LEU A 146 38.18 -22.00 1.91
CA LEU A 146 37.59 -20.68 1.67
C LEU A 146 37.47 -20.38 0.16
N ALA A 147 38.52 -20.68 -0.62
CA ALA A 147 38.48 -20.54 -2.07
C ALA A 147 37.37 -21.38 -2.71
N THR A 148 37.12 -22.58 -2.19
CA THR A 148 36.05 -23.48 -2.65
C THR A 148 34.67 -22.92 -2.32
N ILE A 149 34.46 -22.53 -1.07
CA ILE A 149 33.24 -21.91 -0.55
C ILE A 149 32.84 -20.69 -1.39
N LEU A 150 33.77 -19.75 -1.58
CA LEU A 150 33.52 -18.53 -2.36
C LEU A 150 33.25 -18.81 -3.83
N SER A 151 33.91 -19.82 -4.40
CA SER A 151 33.68 -20.19 -5.80
C SER A 151 32.25 -20.68 -6.03
N LYS A 152 31.75 -21.52 -5.12
CA LYS A 152 30.38 -22.04 -5.15
C LYS A 152 29.32 -20.96 -4.92
N ALA A 153 29.60 -20.01 -4.03
CA ALA A 153 28.72 -18.87 -3.79
C ALA A 153 28.57 -17.92 -5.01
N LEU A 154 29.56 -17.90 -5.91
CA LEU A 154 29.56 -17.00 -7.06
C LEU A 154 28.94 -17.58 -8.32
N THR A 155 29.03 -18.89 -8.52
CA THR A 155 28.54 -19.55 -9.73
C THR A 155 28.41 -21.05 -9.54
N SER A 156 27.54 -21.68 -10.33
CA SER A 156 27.39 -23.12 -10.39
C SER A 156 28.70 -23.82 -10.76
N ASP A 157 28.94 -25.01 -10.20
CA ASP A 157 30.18 -25.76 -10.41
C ASP A 157 30.47 -26.06 -11.90
N SER A 158 29.42 -26.24 -12.70
CA SER A 158 29.50 -26.46 -14.15
C SER A 158 30.15 -25.30 -14.92
N ASN A 159 30.07 -24.07 -14.39
CA ASN A 159 30.66 -22.88 -14.99
C ASN A 159 32.15 -22.72 -14.62
N ILE A 160 32.64 -23.46 -13.62
CA ILE A 160 34.01 -23.37 -13.12
C ILE A 160 34.93 -24.26 -13.97
N LYS A 161 35.62 -23.62 -14.93
CA LYS A 161 36.52 -24.30 -15.84
C LYS A 161 37.73 -24.90 -15.11
N ASN A 162 38.13 -26.11 -15.50
CA ASN A 162 39.33 -26.75 -14.99
C ASN A 162 40.59 -26.04 -15.55
N LYS A 163 41.08 -25.04 -14.81
CA LYS A 163 42.27 -24.26 -15.12
C LYS A 163 43.44 -24.67 -14.22
N GLU A 164 44.65 -24.55 -14.75
CA GLU A 164 45.86 -24.84 -13.98
C GLU A 164 46.11 -23.77 -12.90
N VAL A 165 46.34 -24.22 -11.67
CA VAL A 165 46.80 -23.38 -10.55
C VAL A 165 48.27 -23.01 -10.77
N LYS A 166 48.58 -21.71 -10.72
CA LYS A 166 49.91 -21.16 -11.05
C LYS A 166 50.84 -20.98 -9.85
N TYR A 167 50.41 -21.36 -8.66
CA TYR A 167 51.21 -21.26 -7.43
C TYR A 167 52.18 -22.45 -7.29
N ASP A 168 53.34 -22.18 -6.68
CA ASP A 168 54.42 -23.18 -6.52
C ASP A 168 54.05 -24.28 -5.52
N ASP A 169 53.25 -23.93 -4.51
CA ASP A 169 52.73 -24.82 -3.46
C ASP A 169 51.41 -25.52 -3.84
N LYS A 170 51.05 -25.55 -5.14
CA LYS A 170 49.80 -26.17 -5.63
C LYS A 170 49.64 -27.67 -5.28
N VAL A 171 50.74 -28.34 -4.94
CA VAL A 171 50.73 -29.74 -4.51
C VAL A 171 50.00 -29.94 -3.18
N ASP A 172 49.96 -28.91 -2.34
CA ASP A 172 49.28 -28.91 -1.04
C ASP A 172 47.77 -28.61 -1.17
N ILE A 173 47.30 -28.27 -2.37
CA ILE A 173 45.87 -28.16 -2.70
C ILE A 173 45.37 -29.53 -3.14
N PRO A 174 44.34 -30.10 -2.49
CA PRO A 174 43.76 -31.35 -2.96
C PRO A 174 43.23 -31.22 -4.39
N THR A 175 43.43 -32.27 -5.19
CA THR A 175 43.35 -32.18 -6.66
C THR A 175 41.98 -31.70 -7.16
N SER A 176 40.90 -32.13 -6.51
CA SER A 176 39.52 -31.73 -6.80
C SER A 176 39.25 -30.23 -6.55
N GLN A 177 39.99 -29.61 -5.63
CA GLN A 177 39.77 -28.23 -5.20
C GLN A 177 40.62 -27.22 -5.99
N ARG A 178 41.59 -27.69 -6.79
CA ARG A 178 42.48 -26.82 -7.59
C ARG A 178 41.72 -25.92 -8.55
N LYS A 179 40.62 -26.39 -9.14
CA LYS A 179 39.79 -25.57 -10.05
C LYS A 179 39.20 -24.35 -9.36
N TYR A 180 38.77 -24.48 -8.10
CA TYR A 180 38.20 -23.38 -7.33
C TYR A 180 39.27 -22.36 -6.93
N VAL A 181 40.45 -22.83 -6.50
CA VAL A 181 41.58 -21.92 -6.21
C VAL A 181 42.00 -21.13 -7.46
N ALA A 182 42.04 -21.79 -8.62
CA ALA A 182 42.33 -21.11 -9.89
C ALA A 182 41.26 -20.07 -10.24
N TYR A 183 39.98 -20.41 -10.08
CA TYR A 183 38.84 -19.52 -10.36
C TYR A 183 38.82 -18.30 -9.44
N ILE A 184 38.91 -18.49 -8.12
CA ILE A 184 38.83 -17.38 -7.17
C ILE A 184 40.03 -16.42 -7.30
N THR A 185 41.18 -16.94 -7.72
CA THR A 185 42.37 -16.14 -8.04
C THR A 185 42.17 -15.33 -9.31
N GLU A 186 41.53 -15.91 -10.32
CA GLU A 186 41.26 -15.26 -11.61
C GLU A 186 40.25 -14.12 -11.48
N VAL A 187 39.17 -14.31 -10.71
CA VAL A 187 38.20 -13.25 -10.43
C VAL A 187 38.74 -12.19 -9.46
N GLY A 188 39.87 -12.48 -8.80
CA GLY A 188 40.62 -11.51 -8.01
C GLY A 188 40.20 -11.38 -6.54
N LEU A 189 39.29 -12.22 -6.05
CA LEU A 189 38.81 -12.20 -4.67
C LEU A 189 39.83 -12.72 -3.66
N MET A 190 40.64 -13.70 -4.05
CA MET A 190 41.77 -14.17 -3.24
C MET A 190 43.07 -14.09 -4.01
N LYS A 191 44.14 -13.72 -3.30
CA LYS A 191 45.50 -13.63 -3.85
C LYS A 191 46.45 -14.48 -3.00
N GLY A 192 47.59 -14.86 -3.59
CA GLY A 192 48.68 -15.53 -2.87
C GLY A 192 49.28 -14.64 -1.78
N MET A 193 49.96 -15.27 -0.82
CA MET A 193 50.51 -14.62 0.38
C MET A 193 51.95 -14.08 0.18
N GLY A 194 52.52 -14.23 -1.01
CA GLY A 194 53.89 -13.81 -1.35
C GLY A 194 54.60 -14.85 -2.22
N ASP A 195 55.67 -14.47 -2.93
CA ASP A 195 56.59 -15.37 -3.65
C ASP A 195 55.95 -16.50 -4.48
N ASN A 196 54.82 -16.24 -5.16
CA ASN A 196 54.05 -17.25 -5.91
C ASN A 196 53.53 -18.42 -5.05
N ILE A 197 53.27 -18.17 -3.76
CA ILE A 197 52.72 -19.12 -2.76
C ILE A 197 51.27 -18.76 -2.43
N PHE A 198 50.38 -19.74 -2.44
CA PHE A 198 48.97 -19.56 -2.05
C PHE A 198 48.73 -19.75 -0.54
N SER A 199 49.53 -20.63 0.07
CA SER A 199 49.44 -21.10 1.46
C SER A 199 48.15 -21.88 1.76
N PRO A 200 47.82 -22.95 1.01
CA PRO A 200 46.49 -23.57 1.05
C PRO A 200 46.09 -24.12 2.42
N ILE A 201 47.02 -24.74 3.15
CA ILE A 201 46.77 -25.40 4.45
C ILE A 201 46.79 -24.44 5.66
N THR A 202 46.99 -23.15 5.41
CA THR A 202 46.98 -22.14 6.47
C THR A 202 45.54 -21.83 6.87
N ASP A 203 45.30 -21.72 8.17
CA ASP A 203 44.01 -21.29 8.71
C ASP A 203 43.75 -19.83 8.36
N VAL A 204 42.52 -19.53 7.95
CA VAL A 204 42.06 -18.18 7.71
C VAL A 204 41.79 -17.49 9.04
N ASN A 205 42.33 -16.29 9.21
CA ASN A 205 42.01 -15.46 10.38
C ASN A 205 40.89 -14.46 10.11
N ARG A 206 40.38 -13.84 11.17
CA ARG A 206 39.23 -12.92 11.11
C ARG A 206 39.47 -11.71 10.21
N ALA A 207 40.66 -11.12 10.21
CA ALA A 207 40.97 -10.01 9.30
C ALA A 207 41.01 -10.44 7.83
N GLN A 208 41.53 -11.64 7.55
CA GLN A 208 41.56 -12.18 6.19
C GLN A 208 40.16 -12.48 5.66
N ILE A 209 39.29 -13.12 6.46
CA ILE A 209 37.92 -13.39 6.00
C ILE A 209 37.12 -12.10 5.82
N ALA A 210 37.27 -11.12 6.72
CA ALA A 210 36.59 -9.83 6.60
C ALA A 210 36.95 -9.14 5.29
N LEU A 211 38.25 -9.04 4.95
CA LEU A 211 38.67 -8.45 3.67
C LEU A 211 38.08 -9.20 2.46
N VAL A 212 38.09 -10.53 2.50
CA VAL A 212 37.61 -11.33 1.35
C VAL A 212 36.10 -11.21 1.18
N LEU A 213 35.34 -11.20 2.29
CA LEU A 213 33.90 -11.01 2.27
C LEU A 213 33.48 -9.60 1.89
N TYR A 214 34.22 -8.58 2.33
CA TYR A 214 34.05 -7.20 1.88
C TYR A 214 34.25 -7.10 0.36
N ASN A 215 35.34 -7.66 -0.17
CA ASN A 215 35.56 -7.70 -1.62
C ASN A 215 34.48 -8.51 -2.37
N LEU A 216 33.94 -9.57 -1.74
CA LEU A 216 32.84 -10.33 -2.32
C LEU A 216 31.61 -9.44 -2.46
N GLN A 217 31.22 -8.74 -1.40
CA GLN A 217 30.07 -7.83 -1.38
C GLN A 217 30.21 -6.73 -2.46
N GLU A 218 31.37 -6.08 -2.53
CA GLU A 218 31.67 -5.06 -3.53
C GLU A 218 31.65 -5.61 -4.97
N MET A 219 32.06 -6.86 -5.15
CA MET A 219 32.08 -7.49 -6.47
C MET A 219 30.69 -7.96 -6.91
N THR A 220 29.84 -8.40 -5.97
CA THR A 220 28.52 -8.93 -6.28
C THR A 220 27.47 -7.83 -6.39
N ASP A 221 27.46 -6.83 -5.51
CA ASP A 221 26.47 -5.75 -5.47
C ASP A 221 25.04 -6.28 -5.68
N TYR A 222 24.69 -7.31 -4.92
CA TYR A 222 23.44 -8.03 -5.11
C TYR A 222 22.25 -7.21 -4.64
N ASN A 223 21.25 -7.15 -5.51
CA ASN A 223 19.96 -6.54 -5.24
C ASN A 223 18.87 -7.61 -5.35
N TYR A 224 18.05 -7.72 -4.30
CA TYR A 224 16.99 -8.71 -4.17
C TYR A 224 15.63 -8.06 -4.43
N THR A 225 14.82 -8.70 -5.26
CA THR A 225 13.48 -8.21 -5.60
C THR A 225 12.45 -9.31 -5.38
N VAL A 226 11.57 -9.09 -4.39
CA VAL A 226 10.36 -9.90 -4.21
C VAL A 226 9.34 -9.50 -5.27
N CYS A 227 8.82 -10.49 -5.98
CA CYS A 227 7.90 -10.27 -7.07
C CYS A 227 6.97 -11.46 -7.31
N LYS A 228 5.95 -11.21 -8.12
CA LYS A 228 5.06 -12.25 -8.63
C LYS A 228 5.26 -12.40 -10.13
N VAL A 229 5.48 -13.63 -10.58
CA VAL A 229 5.71 -13.95 -11.98
C VAL A 229 4.42 -13.75 -12.77
N THR A 230 4.46 -12.97 -13.85
CA THR A 230 3.29 -12.70 -14.70
C THR A 230 3.38 -13.41 -16.06
N SER A 231 4.58 -13.69 -16.55
CA SER A 231 4.78 -14.39 -17.80
C SER A 231 6.15 -15.07 -17.84
N VAL A 232 6.20 -16.24 -18.44
CA VAL A 232 7.44 -16.97 -18.75
C VAL A 232 7.38 -17.42 -20.20
N ASP A 233 8.44 -17.15 -20.95
CA ASP A 233 8.64 -17.66 -22.31
C ASP A 233 9.99 -18.37 -22.36
N SER A 234 9.97 -19.70 -22.32
CA SER A 234 11.17 -20.53 -22.32
C SER A 234 11.85 -20.60 -23.70
N LEU A 235 11.15 -20.26 -24.79
CA LEU A 235 11.74 -20.23 -26.13
C LEU A 235 12.53 -18.95 -26.37
N LEU A 236 12.03 -17.82 -25.83
CA LEU A 236 12.73 -16.54 -25.85
C LEU A 236 13.66 -16.35 -24.63
N SER A 237 13.65 -17.31 -23.70
CA SER A 237 14.36 -17.24 -22.42
C SER A 237 14.05 -15.95 -21.66
N THR A 238 12.78 -15.56 -21.59
CA THR A 238 12.36 -14.33 -20.90
C THR A 238 11.39 -14.62 -19.76
N ILE A 239 11.52 -13.85 -18.70
CA ILE A 239 10.58 -13.82 -17.57
C ILE A 239 10.09 -12.40 -17.35
N LYS A 240 8.80 -12.26 -17.03
CA LYS A 240 8.19 -11.01 -16.58
C LYS A 240 7.54 -11.19 -15.21
N PHE A 241 7.54 -10.11 -14.46
CA PHE A 241 7.07 -10.10 -13.09
C PHE A 241 6.56 -8.71 -12.72
N ILE A 242 5.77 -8.66 -11.65
CA ILE A 242 5.36 -7.44 -10.97
C ILE A 242 6.00 -7.46 -9.59
N LYS A 243 6.74 -6.41 -9.25
CA LYS A 243 7.32 -6.24 -7.91
C LYS A 243 6.19 -6.01 -6.91
N GLU A 244 6.36 -6.54 -5.70
CA GLU A 244 5.39 -6.31 -4.63
C GLU A 244 5.20 -4.80 -4.36
N GLY A 245 3.95 -4.34 -4.34
CA GLY A 245 3.59 -2.93 -4.17
C GLY A 245 3.64 -2.06 -5.45
N GLU A 246 3.96 -2.64 -6.62
CA GLU A 246 3.98 -1.93 -7.90
C GLU A 246 2.91 -2.46 -8.87
N GLU A 247 2.46 -1.62 -9.80
CA GLU A 247 1.53 -2.03 -10.88
C GLU A 247 2.24 -2.34 -12.21
N LYS A 248 3.51 -1.93 -12.34
CA LYS A 248 4.24 -2.00 -13.59
C LYS A 248 4.98 -3.33 -13.72
N GLU A 249 4.80 -4.00 -14.86
CA GLU A 249 5.60 -5.17 -15.21
C GLU A 249 7.05 -4.78 -15.53
N SER A 250 7.97 -5.60 -15.02
CA SER A 250 9.38 -5.64 -15.39
C SER A 250 9.73 -7.03 -15.93
N GLY A 251 10.89 -7.18 -16.56
CA GLY A 251 11.30 -8.47 -17.10
C GLY A 251 12.77 -8.54 -17.47
N TYR A 252 13.27 -9.78 -17.52
CA TYR A 252 14.66 -10.10 -17.81
C TYR A 252 14.79 -11.15 -18.90
N LEU A 253 15.89 -11.08 -19.64
CA LEU A 253 16.42 -12.21 -20.40
C LEU A 253 17.20 -13.12 -19.44
N VAL A 254 16.82 -14.39 -19.40
CA VAL A 254 17.40 -15.44 -18.57
C VAL A 254 18.48 -16.15 -19.37
N LYS A 255 19.74 -15.91 -19.01
CA LYS A 255 20.91 -16.52 -19.66
C LYS A 255 21.23 -17.88 -19.03
N ASP A 256 22.05 -18.67 -19.71
CA ASP A 256 22.47 -20.01 -19.26
C ASP A 256 23.21 -20.02 -17.91
N ASP A 257 23.80 -18.88 -17.51
CA ASP A 257 24.51 -18.72 -16.24
C ASP A 257 23.61 -18.30 -15.07
N VAL A 258 22.31 -18.08 -15.30
CA VAL A 258 21.34 -17.75 -14.25
C VAL A 258 20.95 -19.01 -13.48
N ILE A 259 21.12 -18.98 -12.16
CA ILE A 259 20.70 -20.07 -11.28
C ILE A 259 19.19 -19.98 -11.09
N ILE A 260 18.47 -21.07 -11.36
CA ILE A 260 17.02 -21.13 -11.19
C ILE A 260 16.70 -22.22 -10.19
N ARG A 261 15.91 -21.87 -9.17
CA ARG A 261 15.38 -22.82 -8.21
C ARG A 261 13.86 -22.71 -8.14
N VAL A 262 13.18 -23.84 -8.14
CA VAL A 262 11.72 -23.93 -8.05
C VAL A 262 11.37 -24.88 -6.91
N ASP A 263 10.63 -24.39 -5.91
CA ASP A 263 10.27 -25.17 -4.72
C ASP A 263 11.50 -25.88 -4.10
N SER A 264 12.58 -25.12 -3.94
CA SER A 264 13.84 -25.53 -3.30
C SER A 264 14.70 -26.53 -4.07
N GLU A 265 14.35 -26.88 -5.31
CA GLU A 265 15.19 -27.70 -6.20
C GLU A 265 15.81 -26.84 -7.32
N GLU A 266 17.04 -27.16 -7.73
CA GLU A 266 17.63 -26.55 -8.94
C GLU A 266 16.85 -27.04 -10.16
N ASP A 267 16.37 -26.10 -10.98
CA ASP A 267 15.49 -26.42 -12.10
C ASP A 267 15.68 -25.45 -13.27
N THR A 268 14.82 -25.53 -14.29
CA THR A 268 14.88 -24.72 -15.49
C THR A 268 13.73 -23.73 -15.59
N LEU A 269 13.91 -22.70 -16.43
CA LEU A 269 12.94 -21.61 -16.59
C LEU A 269 11.51 -22.10 -16.91
N ASP A 270 11.35 -23.19 -17.67
CA ASP A 270 10.04 -23.74 -18.03
C ASP A 270 9.24 -24.33 -16.86
N LYS A 271 9.86 -24.48 -15.68
CA LYS A 271 9.16 -24.91 -14.46
C LYS A 271 8.56 -23.79 -13.65
N ILE A 272 8.95 -22.55 -13.93
CA ILE A 272 8.36 -21.39 -13.28
C ILE A 272 6.98 -21.13 -13.89
N GLY A 273 5.95 -21.22 -13.05
CA GLY A 273 4.58 -20.93 -13.45
C GLY A 273 4.23 -19.44 -13.30
N VAL A 274 3.18 -19.02 -14.02
CA VAL A 274 2.53 -17.73 -13.75
C VAL A 274 1.95 -17.75 -12.33
N ASN A 275 1.96 -16.60 -11.66
CA ASN A 275 1.57 -16.38 -10.27
C ASN A 275 2.51 -16.96 -9.21
N TYR A 276 3.64 -17.54 -9.58
CA TYR A 276 4.65 -17.96 -8.61
C TYR A 276 5.20 -16.72 -7.89
N ASN A 277 5.42 -16.86 -6.59
CA ASN A 277 6.20 -15.89 -5.84
C ASN A 277 7.66 -16.13 -6.16
N ALA A 278 8.42 -15.08 -6.44
CA ALA A 278 9.81 -15.21 -6.82
C ALA A 278 10.65 -14.12 -6.17
N ILE A 279 11.87 -14.50 -5.81
CA ILE A 279 12.94 -13.59 -5.43
C ILE A 279 13.96 -13.59 -6.57
N ILE A 280 14.09 -12.42 -7.17
CA ILE A 280 15.04 -12.17 -8.25
C ILE A 280 16.28 -11.54 -7.65
N THR A 281 17.44 -12.16 -7.89
CA THR A 281 18.74 -11.59 -7.53
C THR A 281 19.39 -10.99 -8.77
N THR A 282 19.78 -9.72 -8.67
CA THR A 282 20.49 -9.00 -9.73
C THR A 282 21.81 -8.42 -9.24
N SER A 283 22.74 -8.20 -10.15
CA SER A 283 23.99 -7.47 -9.94
C SER A 283 24.10 -6.43 -11.05
N GLY A 284 23.90 -5.16 -10.70
CA GLY A 284 23.54 -4.12 -11.68
C GLY A 284 22.35 -4.57 -12.53
N ASP A 285 22.47 -4.46 -13.86
CA ASP A 285 21.41 -4.89 -14.80
C ASP A 285 21.42 -6.41 -15.11
N SER A 286 22.34 -7.17 -14.53
CA SER A 286 22.49 -8.60 -14.83
C SER A 286 21.69 -9.45 -13.85
N LEU A 287 20.75 -10.24 -14.38
CA LEU A 287 20.08 -11.29 -13.64
C LEU A 287 21.08 -12.38 -13.22
N LYS A 288 21.05 -12.77 -11.93
CA LYS A 288 21.96 -13.77 -11.35
C LYS A 288 21.23 -15.02 -10.88
N SER A 289 20.10 -14.87 -10.21
CA SER A 289 19.28 -16.02 -9.85
C SER A 289 17.80 -15.69 -9.79
N ILE A 290 17.00 -16.73 -9.93
CA ILE A 290 15.56 -16.72 -9.68
C ILE A 290 15.28 -17.87 -8.70
N VAL A 291 14.80 -17.53 -7.52
CA VAL A 291 14.24 -18.52 -6.57
C VAL A 291 12.74 -18.34 -6.58
N ALA A 292 12.01 -19.34 -7.04
CA ALA A 292 10.56 -19.27 -7.22
C ALA A 292 9.86 -20.36 -6.42
N TYR A 293 8.69 -20.00 -5.88
CA TYR A 293 7.83 -20.91 -5.15
C TYR A 293 6.44 -20.90 -5.76
N GLN A 294 5.86 -22.08 -5.87
CA GLN A 294 4.43 -22.21 -6.14
C GLN A 294 3.65 -21.42 -5.10
N PRO A 295 2.62 -20.66 -5.50
CA PRO A 295 1.79 -19.99 -4.53
C PRO A 295 1.11 -21.05 -3.65
N ASP A 296 0.97 -20.76 -2.36
CA ASP A 296 0.28 -21.69 -1.46
C ASP A 296 -1.18 -21.93 -1.85
N ILE A 297 -1.78 -20.99 -2.59
CA ILE A 297 -3.09 -21.08 -3.23
C ILE A 297 -2.96 -20.53 -4.65
N ASP A 298 -3.23 -21.36 -5.65
CA ASP A 298 -3.19 -20.98 -7.07
C ASP A 298 -4.33 -20.05 -7.45
N ASP A 299 -5.53 -20.30 -6.91
CA ASP A 299 -6.77 -19.56 -7.18
C ASP A 299 -7.72 -19.72 -5.99
N GLN A 300 -8.48 -18.68 -5.68
CA GLN A 300 -9.57 -18.74 -4.70
C GLN A 300 -10.80 -18.06 -5.29
N PHE A 301 -11.94 -18.73 -5.23
CA PHE A 301 -13.16 -18.19 -5.81
C PHE A 301 -14.41 -18.76 -5.17
N VAL A 302 -15.48 -17.95 -5.25
CA VAL A 302 -16.80 -18.37 -4.82
C VAL A 302 -17.57 -18.97 -6.01
N ALA A 303 -18.30 -20.07 -5.77
CA ALA A 303 -19.00 -20.80 -6.81
C ALA A 303 -20.24 -21.54 -6.33
N LYS A 304 -21.04 -22.03 -7.29
CA LYS A 304 -21.98 -23.13 -7.05
C LYS A 304 -21.36 -24.46 -7.44
N VAL A 305 -21.56 -25.48 -6.63
CA VAL A 305 -21.20 -26.86 -7.01
C VAL A 305 -22.09 -27.33 -8.16
N VAL A 306 -21.50 -27.76 -9.27
CA VAL A 306 -22.20 -28.37 -10.42
C VAL A 306 -22.12 -29.89 -10.33
N SER A 307 -20.95 -30.42 -9.97
CA SER A 307 -20.77 -31.83 -9.61
C SER A 307 -19.57 -31.97 -8.66
N ALA A 308 -19.63 -32.96 -7.76
CA ALA A 308 -18.54 -33.24 -6.84
C ALA A 308 -18.29 -34.75 -6.72
N SER A 309 -17.02 -35.13 -6.78
CA SER A 309 -16.53 -36.49 -6.58
C SER A 309 -15.14 -36.45 -5.96
N ASN A 310 -14.65 -37.57 -5.41
CA ASN A 310 -13.30 -37.63 -4.83
C ASN A 310 -12.17 -37.45 -5.87
N SER A 311 -12.48 -37.48 -7.17
CA SER A 311 -11.49 -37.33 -8.24
C SER A 311 -11.52 -35.94 -8.87
N THR A 312 -12.72 -35.42 -9.11
CA THR A 312 -12.95 -34.13 -9.80
C THR A 312 -14.16 -33.40 -9.23
N MET A 313 -14.10 -32.07 -9.19
CA MET A 313 -15.23 -31.20 -8.91
C MET A 313 -15.42 -30.19 -10.04
N LYS A 314 -16.68 -29.99 -10.43
CA LYS A 314 -17.10 -28.97 -11.37
C LYS A 314 -17.85 -27.87 -10.61
N PHE A 315 -17.50 -26.62 -10.88
CA PHE A 315 -18.09 -25.46 -10.26
C PHE A 315 -18.61 -24.49 -11.31
N ALA A 316 -19.69 -23.79 -11.01
CA ALA A 316 -20.10 -22.58 -11.71
C ALA A 316 -19.52 -21.40 -10.91
N LYS A 317 -18.29 -21.00 -11.26
CA LYS A 317 -17.52 -19.90 -10.65
C LYS A 317 -18.21 -18.58 -10.94
N PHE A 318 -18.40 -17.75 -9.92
CA PHE A 318 -18.99 -16.42 -10.09
C PHE A 318 -17.95 -15.42 -10.61
N ASN A 319 -18.38 -14.57 -11.54
CA ASN A 319 -17.67 -13.37 -11.96
C ASN A 319 -18.71 -12.25 -12.07
N GLY A 320 -18.80 -11.43 -11.02
CA GLY A 320 -19.92 -10.51 -10.84
C GLY A 320 -21.26 -11.24 -10.80
N THR A 321 -22.20 -10.87 -11.67
CA THR A 321 -23.50 -11.56 -11.80
C THR A 321 -23.48 -12.78 -12.73
N LYS A 322 -22.39 -12.96 -13.48
CA LYS A 322 -22.21 -14.07 -14.43
C LYS A 322 -21.58 -15.28 -13.75
N THR A 323 -21.68 -16.42 -14.41
CA THR A 323 -21.02 -17.64 -13.99
C THR A 323 -20.31 -18.33 -15.14
N GLU A 324 -19.15 -18.91 -14.86
CA GLU A 324 -18.38 -19.75 -15.78
C GLU A 324 -18.18 -21.14 -15.18
N ASP A 325 -18.35 -22.17 -16.00
CA ASP A 325 -18.14 -23.55 -15.59
C ASP A 325 -16.65 -23.91 -15.61
N VAL A 326 -16.10 -24.26 -14.45
CA VAL A 326 -14.70 -24.68 -14.27
C VAL A 326 -14.63 -26.09 -13.68
N LEU A 327 -13.62 -26.87 -14.06
CA LEU A 327 -13.44 -28.27 -13.65
C LEU A 327 -12.03 -28.47 -13.12
N PHE A 328 -11.91 -29.00 -11.90
CA PHE A 328 -10.63 -29.24 -11.25
C PHE A 328 -10.52 -30.68 -10.74
N PRO A 329 -9.33 -31.29 -10.79
CA PRO A 329 -9.03 -32.49 -10.00
C PRO A 329 -9.08 -32.17 -8.50
N VAL A 330 -9.29 -33.20 -7.68
CA VAL A 330 -9.40 -33.06 -6.21
C VAL A 330 -8.12 -33.56 -5.54
N SER A 331 -7.64 -32.81 -4.55
CA SER A 331 -6.50 -33.20 -3.72
C SER A 331 -6.83 -34.43 -2.88
N LYS A 332 -5.83 -35.28 -2.62
CA LYS A 332 -6.01 -36.43 -1.71
C LYS A 332 -6.29 -35.98 -0.27
N GLU A 333 -5.86 -34.77 0.08
CA GLU A 333 -5.95 -34.20 1.42
C GLU A 333 -7.01 -33.09 1.51
N ILE A 334 -7.95 -33.06 0.55
CA ILE A 334 -8.99 -32.03 0.49
C ILE A 334 -9.69 -31.85 1.83
N LYS A 335 -9.76 -30.60 2.29
CA LYS A 335 -10.53 -30.19 3.46
C LYS A 335 -11.82 -29.53 3.00
N ILE A 336 -12.96 -30.07 3.44
CA ILE A 336 -14.25 -29.44 3.20
C ILE A 336 -14.88 -29.15 4.55
N VAL A 337 -15.31 -27.92 4.74
CA VAL A 337 -15.93 -27.49 6.00
C VAL A 337 -17.27 -26.80 5.74
N ASP A 338 -18.16 -26.85 6.72
CA ASP A 338 -19.30 -25.93 6.76
C ASP A 338 -18.96 -24.64 7.52
N GLN A 339 -19.98 -23.82 7.75
CA GLN A 339 -19.85 -22.52 8.39
C GLN A 339 -19.45 -22.59 9.87
N GLU A 340 -19.66 -23.74 10.51
CA GLU A 340 -19.22 -23.99 11.90
C GLU A 340 -17.80 -24.59 11.93
N GLN A 341 -17.12 -24.65 10.77
CA GLN A 341 -15.82 -25.29 10.56
C GLN A 341 -15.84 -26.81 10.79
N ASP A 342 -17.03 -27.42 10.78
CA ASP A 342 -17.18 -28.86 10.91
C ASP A 342 -16.85 -29.55 9.59
N ALA A 343 -16.13 -30.67 9.67
CA ALA A 343 -15.68 -31.41 8.49
C ALA A 343 -16.86 -32.05 7.75
N VAL A 344 -16.93 -31.79 6.43
CA VAL A 344 -17.95 -32.31 5.51
C VAL A 344 -17.29 -33.27 4.52
N SER A 345 -17.98 -34.35 4.15
CA SER A 345 -17.47 -35.25 3.11
C SER A 345 -17.87 -34.75 1.71
N VAL A 346 -17.05 -35.07 0.70
CA VAL A 346 -17.34 -34.73 -0.71
C VAL A 346 -18.74 -35.19 -1.14
N ALA A 347 -19.19 -36.36 -0.68
CA ALA A 347 -20.50 -36.91 -1.01
C ALA A 347 -21.69 -36.06 -0.51
N LYS A 348 -21.46 -35.17 0.47
CA LYS A 348 -22.47 -34.24 0.99
C LYS A 348 -22.50 -32.89 0.26
N LEU A 349 -21.53 -32.60 -0.62
CA LEU A 349 -21.56 -31.42 -1.49
C LEU A 349 -22.60 -31.63 -2.61
N GLY A 350 -23.83 -31.25 -2.32
CA GLY A 350 -24.93 -31.29 -3.28
C GLY A 350 -24.77 -30.30 -4.43
N VAL A 351 -25.43 -30.59 -5.55
CA VAL A 351 -25.53 -29.66 -6.68
C VAL A 351 -26.24 -28.39 -6.23
N GLY A 352 -25.66 -27.23 -6.52
CA GLY A 352 -26.17 -25.91 -6.20
C GLY A 352 -25.76 -25.38 -4.81
N THR A 353 -24.98 -26.15 -4.04
CA THR A 353 -24.35 -25.66 -2.80
C THR A 353 -23.43 -24.48 -3.12
N PHE A 354 -23.53 -23.41 -2.34
CA PHE A 354 -22.68 -22.24 -2.47
C PHE A 354 -21.39 -22.45 -1.67
N VAL A 355 -20.25 -22.20 -2.29
CA VAL A 355 -18.95 -22.53 -1.70
C VAL A 355 -17.90 -21.48 -2.01
N ASP A 356 -16.97 -21.27 -1.08
CA ASP A 356 -15.65 -20.71 -1.36
C ASP A 356 -14.67 -21.87 -1.62
N VAL A 357 -13.87 -21.77 -2.68
CA VAL A 357 -13.00 -22.85 -3.18
C VAL A 357 -11.58 -22.33 -3.28
N LYS A 358 -10.62 -23.04 -2.68
CA LYS A 358 -9.18 -22.78 -2.84
C LYS A 358 -8.53 -23.90 -3.64
N ILE A 359 -7.79 -23.51 -4.66
CA ILE A 359 -7.01 -24.40 -5.52
C ILE A 359 -5.55 -24.35 -5.08
N LYS A 360 -4.90 -25.50 -4.95
CA LYS A 360 -3.46 -25.63 -4.69
C LYS A 360 -2.90 -26.73 -5.59
N LYS A 361 -1.77 -26.48 -6.26
CA LYS A 361 -1.14 -27.41 -7.21
C LYS A 361 -2.11 -27.95 -8.29
N GLY A 362 -2.95 -27.07 -8.82
CA GLY A 362 -3.99 -27.31 -9.83
C GLY A 362 -5.18 -28.14 -9.34
N LYS A 363 -5.29 -28.39 -8.04
CA LYS A 363 -6.31 -29.26 -7.43
C LYS A 363 -7.15 -28.51 -6.41
N VAL A 364 -8.39 -28.93 -6.24
CA VAL A 364 -9.22 -28.48 -5.11
C VAL A 364 -8.61 -28.98 -3.81
N GLU A 365 -8.14 -28.05 -3.01
CA GLU A 365 -7.47 -28.31 -1.72
C GLU A 365 -8.40 -28.00 -0.55
N PHE A 366 -9.21 -26.95 -0.69
CA PHE A 366 -10.15 -26.53 0.34
C PHE A 366 -11.47 -26.06 -0.26
N VAL A 367 -12.58 -26.41 0.42
CA VAL A 367 -13.93 -25.96 0.08
C VAL A 367 -14.66 -25.60 1.37
N GLU A 368 -15.14 -24.36 1.47
CA GLU A 368 -16.00 -23.91 2.58
C GLU A 368 -17.42 -23.73 2.07
N ILE A 369 -18.40 -24.34 2.74
CA ILE A 369 -19.82 -24.16 2.43
C ILE A 369 -20.28 -22.84 2.99
N LEU A 370 -20.82 -22.00 2.12
CA LEU A 370 -21.34 -20.68 2.45
C LEU A 370 -22.86 -20.69 2.51
N ASP A 371 -23.41 -19.75 3.29
CA ASP A 371 -24.83 -19.47 3.28
C ASP A 371 -25.27 -18.97 1.90
N LYS A 372 -26.27 -19.63 1.34
CA LYS A 372 -26.89 -19.21 0.09
C LYS A 372 -27.41 -17.77 0.17
N THR A 373 -27.96 -17.39 1.31
CA THR A 373 -28.57 -16.08 1.54
C THR A 373 -27.97 -15.44 2.76
N THR A 374 -27.36 -14.27 2.60
CA THR A 374 -26.79 -13.47 3.69
C THR A 374 -27.45 -12.11 3.74
N THR A 375 -27.26 -11.39 4.84
CA THR A 375 -27.70 -9.99 4.97
C THR A 375 -26.52 -9.13 5.36
N VAL A 376 -26.32 -8.04 4.63
CA VAL A 376 -25.31 -7.01 4.91
C VAL A 376 -26.02 -5.75 5.36
N ALA A 377 -25.51 -5.12 6.42
CA ALA A 377 -25.97 -3.81 6.87
C ALA A 377 -24.96 -2.76 6.43
N GLY A 378 -25.44 -1.65 5.88
CA GLY A 378 -24.56 -0.62 5.35
C GLY A 378 -25.19 0.76 5.27
N VAL A 379 -24.36 1.72 4.88
CA VAL A 379 -24.79 3.08 4.53
C VAL A 379 -24.55 3.29 3.04
N TYR A 380 -25.59 3.66 2.30
CA TYR A 380 -25.49 3.90 0.87
C TYR A 380 -24.49 5.02 0.54
N LYS A 381 -23.55 4.75 -0.35
CA LYS A 381 -22.66 5.78 -0.94
C LYS A 381 -23.02 6.08 -2.38
N SER A 382 -23.03 5.06 -3.23
CA SER A 382 -23.23 5.24 -4.67
C SER A 382 -23.70 3.98 -5.38
N ILE A 383 -24.23 4.17 -6.58
CA ILE A 383 -24.43 3.13 -7.59
C ILE A 383 -23.62 3.50 -8.84
N SER A 384 -22.96 2.51 -9.43
CA SER A 384 -22.11 2.67 -10.62
C SER A 384 -22.17 1.40 -11.49
N THR A 385 -21.33 1.35 -12.51
CA THR A 385 -21.19 0.18 -13.39
C THR A 385 -19.73 -0.25 -13.42
N GLU A 386 -19.49 -1.55 -13.22
CA GLU A 386 -18.18 -2.20 -13.33
C GLU A 386 -18.31 -3.35 -14.33
N ASP A 387 -17.43 -3.40 -15.34
CA ASP A 387 -17.46 -4.39 -16.42
C ASP A 387 -18.83 -4.62 -17.10
N GLY A 388 -19.62 -3.54 -17.16
CA GLY A 388 -20.97 -3.53 -17.74
C GLY A 388 -22.07 -4.04 -16.82
N GLU A 389 -21.76 -4.33 -15.54
CA GLU A 389 -22.72 -4.76 -14.52
C GLU A 389 -22.96 -3.66 -13.48
N LEU A 390 -24.18 -3.56 -12.96
CA LEU A 390 -24.51 -2.59 -11.92
C LEU A 390 -23.91 -3.03 -10.59
N VAL A 391 -23.24 -2.10 -9.91
CA VAL A 391 -22.69 -2.31 -8.57
C VAL A 391 -23.18 -1.23 -7.60
N LEU A 392 -23.41 -1.65 -6.36
CA LEU A 392 -23.80 -0.81 -5.24
C LEU A 392 -22.61 -0.68 -4.28
N THR A 393 -22.18 0.54 -4.00
CA THR A 393 -21.15 0.82 -2.99
C THR A 393 -21.82 1.27 -1.70
N ILE A 394 -21.46 0.60 -0.60
CA ILE A 394 -21.89 0.96 0.75
C ILE A 394 -20.70 1.11 1.68
N GLU A 395 -20.85 1.90 2.74
CA GLU A 395 -20.02 1.76 3.93
C GLU A 395 -20.60 0.62 4.77
N GLU A 396 -19.86 -0.48 4.97
CA GLU A 396 -20.33 -1.60 5.79
C GLU A 396 -20.31 -1.21 7.27
N VAL A 397 -21.32 -1.65 8.03
CA VAL A 397 -21.54 -1.16 9.40
C VAL A 397 -20.47 -1.64 10.39
N GLU A 398 -20.00 -2.88 10.25
CA GLU A 398 -19.04 -3.50 11.17
C GLU A 398 -17.59 -3.07 10.87
N SER A 399 -17.14 -3.20 9.63
CA SER A 399 -15.77 -2.89 9.20
C SER A 399 -15.51 -1.40 9.01
N LYS A 400 -16.56 -0.61 8.72
CA LYS A 400 -16.44 0.81 8.27
C LYS A 400 -15.72 0.99 6.94
N GLU A 401 -15.51 -0.08 6.20
CA GLU A 401 -14.89 -0.04 4.88
C GLU A 401 -15.94 0.03 3.77
N ASP A 402 -15.49 0.48 2.60
CA ASP A 402 -16.33 0.51 1.41
C ASP A 402 -16.45 -0.90 0.83
N MET A 403 -17.69 -1.38 0.72
CA MET A 403 -18.02 -2.66 0.13
C MET A 403 -18.75 -2.45 -1.20
N VAL A 404 -18.25 -3.08 -2.25
CA VAL A 404 -18.87 -3.10 -3.59
C VAL A 404 -19.66 -4.39 -3.76
N LEU A 405 -20.95 -4.27 -4.09
CA LEU A 405 -21.88 -5.37 -4.19
C LEU A 405 -22.56 -5.41 -5.56
N TYR A 406 -22.49 -6.54 -6.24
CA TYR A 406 -23.13 -6.73 -7.55
C TYR A 406 -24.66 -6.78 -7.44
N VAL A 407 -25.33 -5.98 -8.27
CA VAL A 407 -26.79 -5.85 -8.29
C VAL A 407 -27.37 -6.95 -9.19
N GLY A 408 -28.18 -7.84 -8.62
CA GLY A 408 -28.84 -8.90 -9.39
C GLY A 408 -29.91 -8.35 -10.36
N ASN A 409 -30.36 -9.18 -11.29
CA ASN A 409 -31.33 -8.76 -12.31
C ASN A 409 -32.73 -8.43 -11.75
N ASP A 410 -33.13 -9.06 -10.64
CA ASP A 410 -34.47 -8.96 -10.06
C ASP A 410 -34.44 -8.39 -8.63
N VAL A 411 -33.86 -7.21 -8.45
CA VAL A 411 -33.77 -6.57 -7.12
C VAL A 411 -35.08 -5.92 -6.71
N THR A 412 -35.50 -6.18 -5.47
CA THR A 412 -36.59 -5.46 -4.82
C THR A 412 -36.05 -4.35 -3.92
N VAL A 413 -36.53 -3.12 -4.09
CA VAL A 413 -36.11 -1.96 -3.30
C VAL A 413 -37.28 -1.38 -2.53
N THR A 414 -37.09 -1.22 -1.23
CA THR A 414 -38.02 -0.51 -0.34
C THR A 414 -37.26 0.61 0.36
N ARG A 415 -37.76 1.85 0.28
CA ARG A 415 -37.19 3.00 0.99
C ARG A 415 -38.25 3.61 1.90
N ASN A 416 -37.90 3.86 3.17
CA ASN A 416 -38.82 4.41 4.17
C ASN A 416 -40.15 3.64 4.28
N GLY A 417 -40.10 2.32 4.14
CA GLY A 417 -41.25 1.42 4.22
C GLY A 417 -42.12 1.33 2.96
N SER A 418 -41.82 2.08 1.90
CA SER A 418 -42.57 2.07 0.63
C SER A 418 -41.74 1.47 -0.50
N LYS A 419 -42.41 0.84 -1.48
CA LYS A 419 -41.73 0.36 -2.70
C LYS A 419 -41.05 1.53 -3.41
N SER A 420 -39.81 1.32 -3.82
CA SER A 420 -38.93 2.36 -4.36
C SER A 420 -38.07 1.78 -5.49
N THR A 421 -37.11 2.56 -5.99
CA THR A 421 -36.15 2.16 -7.03
C THR A 421 -34.74 2.54 -6.61
N MET A 422 -33.72 1.96 -7.26
CA MET A 422 -32.31 2.25 -6.94
C MET A 422 -31.95 3.73 -7.11
N ASN A 423 -32.58 4.42 -8.07
CA ASN A 423 -32.35 5.83 -8.35
C ASN A 423 -32.86 6.77 -7.24
N GLU A 424 -33.75 6.27 -6.36
CA GLU A 424 -34.35 7.03 -5.27
C GLU A 424 -33.57 6.88 -3.94
N LEU A 425 -32.49 6.08 -3.93
CA LEU A 425 -31.61 5.93 -2.78
C LEU A 425 -30.75 7.19 -2.61
N LEU A 426 -30.64 7.70 -1.37
CA LEU A 426 -29.87 8.91 -1.07
C LEU A 426 -28.62 8.58 -0.27
N ALA A 427 -27.51 9.26 -0.58
CA ALA A 427 -26.26 9.10 0.14
C ALA A 427 -26.47 9.28 1.64
N GLY A 428 -25.98 8.33 2.44
CA GLY A 428 -26.21 8.28 3.88
C GLY A 428 -27.41 7.45 4.32
N ASP A 429 -28.25 6.94 3.41
CA ASP A 429 -29.36 6.05 3.77
C ASP A 429 -28.81 4.78 4.44
N SER A 430 -29.31 4.48 5.63
CA SER A 430 -29.05 3.20 6.29
C SER A 430 -29.81 2.10 5.58
N MET A 431 -29.16 0.99 5.29
CA MET A 431 -29.76 -0.09 4.52
C MET A 431 -29.43 -1.48 5.05
N SER A 432 -30.39 -2.38 4.88
CA SER A 432 -30.24 -3.81 5.02
C SER A 432 -30.40 -4.44 3.65
N ILE A 433 -29.36 -5.16 3.22
CA ILE A 433 -29.21 -5.71 1.89
C ILE A 433 -29.22 -7.23 2.01
N THR A 434 -30.15 -7.90 1.33
CA THR A 434 -30.14 -9.35 1.23
C THR A 434 -29.39 -9.75 -0.04
N LEU A 435 -28.38 -10.59 0.14
CA LEU A 435 -27.63 -11.20 -0.94
C LEU A 435 -28.13 -12.63 -1.16
N THR A 436 -28.14 -13.09 -2.40
CA THR A 436 -28.32 -14.50 -2.75
C THR A 436 -27.19 -14.89 -3.70
N TYR A 437 -26.38 -15.87 -3.30
CA TYR A 437 -25.13 -16.21 -4.00
C TYR A 437 -24.26 -14.98 -4.28
N ASN A 438 -24.07 -14.12 -3.28
CA ASN A 438 -23.31 -12.86 -3.34
C ASN A 438 -23.81 -11.78 -4.32
N THR A 439 -25.03 -11.90 -4.82
CA THR A 439 -25.69 -10.84 -5.63
C THR A 439 -26.87 -10.26 -4.88
N ILE A 440 -27.09 -8.95 -4.99
CA ILE A 440 -28.19 -8.27 -4.31
C ILE A 440 -29.52 -8.73 -4.90
N THR A 441 -30.45 -9.15 -4.03
CA THR A 441 -31.83 -9.47 -4.40
C THR A 441 -32.86 -8.58 -3.70
N LYS A 442 -32.48 -7.96 -2.58
CA LYS A 442 -33.36 -7.07 -1.84
C LYS A 442 -32.59 -5.97 -1.11
N ILE A 443 -33.13 -4.76 -1.15
CA ILE A 443 -32.64 -3.59 -0.40
C ILE A 443 -33.79 -3.01 0.41
N ILE A 444 -33.57 -2.81 1.70
CA ILE A 444 -34.44 -2.06 2.59
C ILE A 444 -33.64 -0.85 3.10
N ALA A 445 -33.96 0.34 2.61
CA ALA A 445 -33.31 1.59 2.96
C ALA A 445 -34.19 2.46 3.87
N THR A 446 -33.57 3.21 4.78
CA THR A 446 -34.21 4.18 5.66
C THR A 446 -33.37 5.44 5.75
N SER A 447 -34.02 6.58 5.58
CA SER A 447 -33.41 7.90 5.62
C SER A 447 -33.64 8.61 6.95
N LYS A 448 -32.71 9.49 7.33
CA LYS A 448 -32.88 10.37 8.50
C LYS A 448 -33.09 11.81 8.05
N VAL A 449 -34.24 12.40 8.36
CA VAL A 449 -34.54 13.78 7.97
C VAL A 449 -34.07 14.75 9.05
N GLN A 450 -33.33 15.78 8.67
CA GLN A 450 -32.91 16.89 9.53
C GLN A 450 -33.11 18.23 8.83
N ASN A 451 -33.33 19.29 9.61
CA ASN A 451 -33.25 20.66 9.11
C ASN A 451 -31.94 21.31 9.57
N LYS A 452 -31.29 22.03 8.66
CA LYS A 452 -30.04 22.77 8.91
C LYS A 452 -30.20 24.20 8.43
N ASP A 453 -30.03 25.15 9.34
CA ASP A 453 -30.15 26.58 9.06
C ASP A 453 -28.78 27.26 9.06
N GLY A 454 -28.51 28.14 8.10
CA GLY A 454 -27.23 28.81 7.95
C GLY A 454 -27.18 29.84 6.83
N PHE A 455 -25.97 30.21 6.39
CA PHE A 455 -25.74 31.14 5.27
C PHE A 455 -25.04 30.43 4.11
N ILE A 456 -25.48 30.67 2.87
CA ILE A 456 -24.85 30.08 1.69
C ILE A 456 -23.47 30.72 1.45
N GLU A 457 -22.40 29.93 1.47
CA GLU A 457 -21.04 30.38 1.18
C GLU A 457 -20.59 30.00 -0.24
N GLU A 458 -21.01 28.85 -0.74
CA GLU A 458 -20.66 28.36 -2.07
C GLU A 458 -21.81 27.56 -2.69
N ILE A 459 -21.97 27.63 -4.01
CA ILE A 459 -22.91 26.80 -4.78
C ILE A 459 -22.12 26.21 -5.96
N ARG A 460 -22.03 24.87 -6.02
CA ARG A 460 -21.36 24.16 -7.10
C ARG A 460 -22.40 23.52 -8.01
N ILE A 461 -22.46 23.99 -9.25
CA ILE A 461 -23.37 23.46 -10.28
C ILE A 461 -22.55 22.53 -11.17
N SER A 462 -22.81 21.23 -11.02
CA SER A 462 -22.15 20.18 -11.81
C SER A 462 -23.15 19.04 -12.07
N ALA A 463 -22.68 17.93 -12.63
CA ALA A 463 -23.48 16.70 -12.73
C ALA A 463 -23.90 16.15 -11.35
N LYS A 464 -23.14 16.48 -10.29
CA LYS A 464 -23.46 16.21 -8.87
C LYS A 464 -23.45 17.56 -8.13
N PRO A 465 -24.57 18.31 -8.12
CA PRO A 465 -24.59 19.66 -7.54
C PRO A 465 -24.38 19.62 -6.02
N SER A 466 -23.66 20.59 -5.48
CA SER A 466 -23.45 20.73 -4.03
C SER A 466 -23.54 22.17 -3.56
N ILE A 467 -23.74 22.36 -2.25
CA ILE A 467 -23.84 23.67 -1.61
C ILE A 467 -23.05 23.66 -0.30
N VAL A 468 -22.29 24.73 -0.06
CA VAL A 468 -21.60 24.95 1.22
C VAL A 468 -22.40 25.97 2.03
N VAL A 469 -22.81 25.58 3.23
CA VAL A 469 -23.58 26.44 4.14
C VAL A 469 -22.87 26.57 5.48
N LYS A 470 -22.75 27.79 5.96
CA LYS A 470 -22.22 28.10 7.29
C LYS A 470 -23.29 27.87 8.35
N VAL A 471 -23.18 26.77 9.08
CA VAL A 471 -24.10 26.35 10.15
C VAL A 471 -23.38 26.47 11.49
N GLY A 472 -23.88 27.31 12.40
CA GLY A 472 -23.26 27.45 13.74
C GLY A 472 -21.82 27.98 13.75
N GLY A 473 -21.34 28.56 12.65
CA GLY A 473 -19.98 29.07 12.49
C GLY A 473 -19.06 28.18 11.64
N GLU A 474 -19.45 26.93 11.39
CA GLU A 474 -18.69 25.97 10.58
C GLU A 474 -19.27 25.86 9.17
N SER A 475 -18.38 25.80 8.16
CA SER A 475 -18.75 25.61 6.76
C SER A 475 -18.94 24.12 6.48
N VAL A 476 -20.16 23.71 6.12
CA VAL A 476 -20.48 22.31 5.82
C VAL A 476 -20.94 22.19 4.37
N GLU A 477 -20.34 21.26 3.63
CA GLU A 477 -20.76 20.92 2.27
C GLU A 477 -21.86 19.86 2.29
N TYR A 478 -22.90 20.08 1.49
CA TYR A 478 -23.99 19.13 1.27
C TYR A 478 -24.17 18.85 -0.22
N GLN A 479 -24.35 17.58 -0.58
CA GLN A 479 -24.80 17.18 -1.91
C GLN A 479 -26.28 17.53 -2.08
N ILE A 480 -26.68 18.00 -3.26
CA ILE A 480 -28.06 18.37 -3.57
C ILE A 480 -28.68 17.28 -4.45
N SER A 481 -29.86 16.80 -4.06
CA SER A 481 -30.63 15.86 -4.88
C SER A 481 -31.00 16.50 -6.23
N PRO A 482 -30.92 15.77 -7.36
CA PRO A 482 -31.44 16.24 -8.65
C PRO A 482 -32.92 16.65 -8.60
N GLU A 483 -33.69 16.07 -7.67
CA GLU A 483 -35.11 16.34 -7.45
C GLU A 483 -35.36 17.37 -6.34
N ALA A 484 -34.31 18.05 -5.85
CA ALA A 484 -34.45 19.01 -4.77
C ALA A 484 -35.43 20.13 -5.12
N SER A 485 -36.26 20.51 -4.15
CA SER A 485 -37.18 21.63 -4.28
C SER A 485 -36.57 22.93 -3.76
N TYR A 486 -36.80 24.04 -4.45
CA TYR A 486 -36.23 25.34 -4.11
C TYR A 486 -37.32 26.37 -3.84
N ILE A 487 -37.17 27.09 -2.74
CA ILE A 487 -38.01 28.22 -2.35
C ILE A 487 -37.09 29.43 -2.14
N VAL A 488 -37.31 30.52 -2.88
CA VAL A 488 -36.50 31.74 -2.75
C VAL A 488 -37.39 32.90 -2.38
N SER A 489 -37.21 33.44 -1.18
CA SER A 489 -38.00 34.56 -0.64
C SER A 489 -39.52 34.34 -0.73
N GLY A 490 -39.95 33.13 -0.39
CA GLY A 490 -41.36 32.70 -0.44
C GLY A 490 -41.87 32.32 -1.82
N LYS A 491 -41.11 32.56 -2.90
CA LYS A 491 -41.46 32.09 -4.26
C LYS A 491 -41.20 30.59 -4.38
N GLN A 492 -42.21 29.85 -4.85
CA GLN A 492 -42.15 28.41 -5.13
C GLN A 492 -41.61 28.15 -6.55
N ASN A 493 -41.25 26.88 -6.83
CA ASN A 493 -40.77 26.41 -8.13
C ASN A 493 -39.51 27.15 -8.63
N CYS A 494 -38.64 27.53 -7.69
CA CYS A 494 -37.33 28.08 -8.03
C CYS A 494 -36.38 26.96 -8.46
N THR A 495 -35.21 27.36 -8.93
CA THR A 495 -34.11 26.47 -9.32
C THR A 495 -32.85 26.82 -8.53
N ILE A 496 -31.83 25.97 -8.62
CA ILE A 496 -30.51 26.24 -8.03
C ILE A 496 -29.90 27.58 -8.50
N TYR A 497 -30.24 28.05 -9.70
CA TYR A 497 -29.77 29.32 -10.28
C TYR A 497 -30.38 30.56 -9.61
N ASP A 498 -31.47 30.39 -8.84
CA ASP A 498 -32.12 31.48 -8.12
C ASP A 498 -31.48 31.72 -6.74
N LEU A 499 -30.63 30.80 -6.27
CA LEU A 499 -29.90 30.93 -5.02
C LEU A 499 -28.81 32.01 -5.11
N ARG A 500 -28.47 32.62 -3.98
CA ARG A 500 -27.46 33.69 -3.90
C ARG A 500 -26.52 33.42 -2.74
N LEU A 501 -25.23 33.71 -2.94
CA LEU A 501 -24.23 33.70 -1.87
C LEU A 501 -24.61 34.73 -0.81
N GLY A 502 -24.35 34.40 0.45
CA GLY A 502 -24.72 35.21 1.62
C GLY A 502 -26.20 35.15 2.01
N ALA A 503 -27.07 34.50 1.23
CA ALA A 503 -28.47 34.34 1.61
C ALA A 503 -28.60 33.42 2.83
N GLN A 504 -29.52 33.75 3.73
CA GLN A 504 -29.89 32.84 4.81
C GLN A 504 -30.69 31.68 4.20
N ALA A 505 -30.27 30.45 4.49
CA ALA A 505 -30.84 29.21 3.96
C ALA A 505 -31.28 28.28 5.08
N SER A 506 -32.43 27.64 4.87
CA SER A 506 -32.91 26.49 5.62
C SER A 506 -32.92 25.28 4.68
N LEU A 507 -32.10 24.28 4.99
CA LEU A 507 -31.95 23.05 4.23
C LEU A 507 -32.74 21.94 4.91
N THR A 508 -33.54 21.20 4.15
CA THR A 508 -33.99 19.87 4.57
C THR A 508 -33.01 18.85 4.00
N VAL A 509 -32.30 18.17 4.90
CA VAL A 509 -31.30 17.15 4.59
C VAL A 509 -31.89 15.80 4.93
N GLU A 510 -32.01 14.92 3.93
CA GLU A 510 -32.33 13.52 4.11
C GLU A 510 -31.04 12.70 4.05
N SER A 511 -30.71 12.10 5.20
CA SER A 511 -29.46 11.40 5.48
C SER A 511 -28.27 12.34 5.32
N ASN A 512 -27.68 12.44 4.12
CA ASN A 512 -26.61 13.40 3.80
C ASN A 512 -26.91 14.22 2.53
N THR A 513 -28.11 14.11 1.97
CA THR A 513 -28.50 14.76 0.71
C THR A 513 -29.58 15.81 0.95
N VAL A 514 -29.39 17.01 0.41
CA VAL A 514 -30.37 18.09 0.48
C VAL A 514 -31.51 17.81 -0.49
N THR A 515 -32.74 17.72 0.03
CA THR A 515 -33.98 17.52 -0.76
C THR A 515 -34.81 18.80 -0.86
N LYS A 516 -34.54 19.79 0.00
CA LYS A 516 -35.20 21.10 -0.07
C LYS A 516 -34.29 22.23 0.40
N ILE A 517 -34.32 23.34 -0.31
CA ILE A 517 -33.62 24.58 0.03
C ILE A 517 -34.62 25.72 0.08
N SER A 518 -34.70 26.42 1.21
CA SER A 518 -35.48 27.65 1.37
C SER A 518 -34.57 28.81 1.73
N THR A 519 -34.64 29.94 1.02
CA THR A 519 -33.81 31.13 1.30
C THR A 519 -34.61 32.40 1.55
N THR A 520 -34.03 33.32 2.33
CA THR A 520 -34.49 34.71 2.50
C THR A 520 -33.35 35.69 2.21
N VAL A 521 -33.61 36.78 1.49
CA VAL A 521 -32.59 37.82 1.21
C VAL A 521 -32.40 38.72 2.43
N ALA A 522 -31.16 39.12 2.71
CA ALA A 522 -30.83 40.14 3.71
C ALA A 522 -30.38 41.44 3.02
N ASP A 523 -31.03 42.57 3.33
CA ASP A 523 -30.60 43.90 2.88
C ASP A 523 -29.43 44.42 3.75
N THR A 524 -28.39 44.99 3.14
CA THR A 524 -27.25 45.58 3.88
C THR A 524 -27.35 47.12 3.88
N ILE A 525 -27.27 47.75 5.05
CA ILE A 525 -27.23 49.22 5.18
C ILE A 525 -25.79 49.70 5.00
N ILE A 526 -25.56 50.65 4.09
CA ILE A 526 -24.24 51.23 3.82
C ILE A 526 -24.29 52.78 3.77
N GLN A 527 -23.16 53.41 4.13
CA GLN A 527 -22.96 54.87 4.06
C GLN A 527 -21.74 55.18 3.18
N VAL A 528 -21.90 56.10 2.23
CA VAL A 528 -20.84 56.56 1.32
C VAL A 528 -20.73 58.08 1.39
N SER A 529 -19.52 58.60 1.54
CA SER A 529 -19.25 60.06 1.50
C SER A 529 -18.30 60.40 0.37
N GLY A 530 -18.65 61.36 -0.47
CA GLY A 530 -17.90 61.67 -1.69
C GLY A 530 -18.39 62.93 -2.43
N VAL A 531 -17.88 63.14 -3.64
CA VAL A 531 -18.20 64.27 -4.51
C VAL A 531 -19.18 63.84 -5.60
N VAL A 532 -20.19 64.67 -5.88
CA VAL A 532 -21.16 64.42 -6.96
C VAL A 532 -20.50 64.67 -8.32
N GLU A 533 -20.39 63.65 -9.15
CA GLU A 533 -19.83 63.76 -10.51
C GLU A 533 -20.91 63.99 -11.57
N LEU A 534 -22.10 63.46 -11.34
CA LEU A 534 -23.21 63.53 -12.28
C LEU A 534 -24.54 63.50 -11.53
N VAL A 535 -25.49 64.32 -11.96
CA VAL A 535 -26.89 64.27 -11.52
C VAL A 535 -27.79 63.98 -12.71
N ASN A 536 -28.41 62.80 -12.75
CA ASN A 536 -29.35 62.41 -13.78
C ASN A 536 -30.78 62.33 -13.24
N VAL A 537 -31.53 63.41 -13.43
CA VAL A 537 -32.91 63.54 -12.93
C VAL A 537 -33.86 62.60 -13.67
N SER A 538 -33.62 62.29 -14.96
CA SER A 538 -34.47 61.39 -15.74
C SER A 538 -34.40 59.94 -15.26
N TYR A 539 -33.25 59.52 -14.73
CA TYR A 539 -33.05 58.19 -14.15
C TYR A 539 -33.10 58.17 -12.61
N ASN A 540 -33.41 59.31 -11.97
CA ASN A 540 -33.33 59.52 -10.53
C ASN A 540 -32.04 58.94 -9.92
N MET A 541 -30.90 59.31 -10.50
CA MET A 541 -29.59 58.75 -10.15
C MET A 541 -28.57 59.86 -9.96
N ILE A 542 -27.65 59.67 -9.03
CA ILE A 542 -26.42 60.45 -8.92
C ILE A 542 -25.21 59.53 -9.01
N GLN A 543 -24.11 60.06 -9.52
CA GLN A 543 -22.80 59.38 -9.49
C GLN A 543 -21.93 60.08 -8.46
N VAL A 544 -21.39 59.32 -7.51
CA VAL A 544 -20.63 59.83 -6.37
C VAL A 544 -19.23 59.23 -6.41
N SER A 545 -18.20 60.07 -6.49
CA SER A 545 -16.83 59.60 -6.38
C SER A 545 -16.24 59.82 -4.99
N PHE A 546 -15.47 58.85 -4.55
CA PHE A 546 -14.75 58.90 -3.28
C PHE A 546 -13.40 58.19 -3.42
N TYR A 547 -12.45 58.61 -2.60
CA TYR A 547 -11.15 57.98 -2.53
C TYR A 547 -11.24 56.72 -1.66
N ASP A 548 -10.89 55.58 -2.24
CA ASP A 548 -10.80 54.32 -1.51
C ASP A 548 -9.36 54.16 -0.97
N PRO A 549 -9.16 54.21 0.35
CA PRO A 549 -7.83 54.12 0.94
C PRO A 549 -7.21 52.72 0.86
N GLN A 550 -7.99 51.67 0.55
CA GLN A 550 -7.43 50.32 0.38
C GLN A 550 -6.85 50.09 -1.01
N THR A 551 -7.45 50.70 -2.02
CA THR A 551 -7.04 50.55 -3.43
C THR A 551 -6.23 51.74 -3.93
N GLU A 552 -6.11 52.80 -3.13
CA GLU A 552 -5.47 54.08 -3.46
C GLU A 552 -6.03 54.74 -4.74
N GLN A 553 -7.28 54.42 -5.09
CA GLN A 553 -7.95 54.90 -6.30
C GLN A 553 -9.22 55.70 -5.97
N THR A 554 -9.58 56.61 -6.87
CA THR A 554 -10.90 57.24 -6.84
C THR A 554 -11.90 56.31 -7.52
N VAL A 555 -12.95 55.93 -6.81
CA VAL A 555 -13.99 55.03 -7.28
C VAL A 555 -15.29 55.81 -7.43
N SER A 556 -16.00 55.62 -8.54
CA SER A 556 -17.32 56.22 -8.78
C SER A 556 -18.43 55.20 -8.54
N GLN A 557 -19.40 55.55 -7.70
CA GLN A 557 -20.56 54.72 -7.37
C GLN A 557 -21.85 55.35 -7.87
N SER A 558 -22.66 54.58 -8.59
CA SER A 558 -24.03 54.98 -8.95
C SER A 558 -24.97 54.80 -7.75
N VAL A 559 -25.71 55.85 -7.42
CA VAL A 559 -26.69 55.90 -6.32
C VAL A 559 -28.04 56.27 -6.88
N PHE A 560 -29.04 55.43 -6.64
CA PHE A 560 -30.41 55.68 -7.05
C PHE A 560 -31.18 56.38 -5.93
N VAL A 561 -32.08 57.26 -6.35
CA VAL A 561 -32.92 58.11 -5.50
C VAL A 561 -34.37 57.80 -5.86
N ASN A 562 -35.25 57.78 -4.88
CA ASN A 562 -36.68 57.61 -5.12
C ASN A 562 -37.48 58.67 -4.34
N ALA A 563 -38.81 58.58 -4.40
CA ALA A 563 -39.69 59.54 -3.75
C ALA A 563 -39.58 59.57 -2.21
N SER A 564 -39.04 58.52 -1.58
CA SER A 564 -38.83 58.46 -0.12
C SER A 564 -37.42 58.88 0.32
N THR A 565 -36.48 59.06 -0.61
CA THR A 565 -35.13 59.56 -0.29
C THR A 565 -35.20 60.99 0.25
N LYS A 566 -34.64 61.22 1.44
CA LYS A 566 -34.55 62.55 2.03
C LYS A 566 -33.26 63.24 1.60
N VAL A 567 -33.36 64.36 0.91
CA VAL A 567 -32.20 65.16 0.48
C VAL A 567 -32.26 66.52 1.16
N PHE A 568 -31.22 66.88 1.91
CA PHE A 568 -31.17 68.17 2.60
C PHE A 568 -29.74 68.72 2.73
N ASN A 569 -29.64 70.03 2.81
CA ASN A 569 -28.37 70.72 3.01
C ASN A 569 -28.08 70.85 4.51
N ASN A 570 -26.90 70.40 4.94
CA ASN A 570 -26.53 70.30 6.34
C ASN A 570 -26.41 71.67 7.03
N THR A 571 -25.99 72.69 6.29
CA THR A 571 -25.78 74.06 6.81
C THR A 571 -27.10 74.82 6.98
N THR A 572 -28.04 74.66 6.05
CA THR A 572 -29.32 75.39 6.08
C THR A 572 -30.48 74.59 6.67
N GLY A 573 -30.34 73.26 6.80
CA GLY A 573 -31.39 72.35 7.23
C GLY A 573 -32.58 72.24 6.25
N LYS A 574 -32.50 72.89 5.08
CA LYS A 574 -33.58 72.91 4.09
C LYS A 574 -33.50 71.70 3.18
N ALA A 575 -34.67 71.18 2.80
CA ALA A 575 -34.79 70.14 1.79
C ALA A 575 -34.29 70.66 0.43
N VAL A 576 -33.52 69.82 -0.27
CA VAL A 576 -32.96 70.10 -1.58
C VAL A 576 -33.63 69.16 -2.58
N ALA A 577 -34.23 69.71 -3.65
CA ALA A 577 -34.73 68.85 -4.72
C ALA A 577 -33.55 68.23 -5.48
N LEU A 578 -33.66 66.96 -5.92
CA LEU A 578 -32.58 66.27 -6.62
C LEU A 578 -32.03 67.08 -7.82
N LYS A 579 -32.91 67.72 -8.59
CA LYS A 579 -32.56 68.60 -9.71
C LYS A 579 -31.73 69.84 -9.36
N ASN A 580 -31.65 70.18 -8.07
CA ASN A 580 -30.90 71.32 -7.55
C ASN A 580 -29.61 70.86 -6.86
N LEU A 581 -29.27 69.57 -6.90
CA LEU A 581 -27.97 69.08 -6.47
C LEU A 581 -26.96 69.39 -7.58
N GLU A 582 -25.86 70.04 -7.24
CA GLU A 582 -24.86 70.50 -8.21
C GLU A 582 -23.69 69.51 -8.29
N GLU A 583 -23.18 69.26 -9.50
CA GLU A 583 -21.91 68.57 -9.71
C GLU A 583 -20.78 69.31 -8.96
N GLY A 584 -19.91 68.57 -8.29
CA GLY A 584 -18.89 69.10 -7.39
C GLY A 584 -19.34 69.25 -5.93
N SER A 585 -20.63 69.08 -5.62
CA SER A 585 -21.11 69.04 -4.23
C SER A 585 -20.54 67.84 -3.48
N THR A 586 -20.07 68.02 -2.25
CA THR A 586 -19.74 66.91 -1.34
C THR A 586 -20.98 66.48 -0.57
N ILE A 587 -21.20 65.17 -0.52
CA ILE A 587 -22.39 64.59 0.09
C ILE A 587 -22.04 63.37 0.93
N SER A 588 -22.89 63.07 1.91
CA SER A 588 -22.96 61.77 2.58
C SER A 588 -24.29 61.10 2.24
N VAL A 589 -24.23 59.93 1.64
CA VAL A 589 -25.37 59.09 1.30
C VAL A 589 -25.47 57.96 2.32
N ILE A 590 -26.66 57.72 2.85
CA ILE A 590 -27.02 56.54 3.64
C ILE A 590 -28.11 55.81 2.87
N GLY A 591 -28.03 54.49 2.78
CA GLY A 591 -29.00 53.71 2.03
C GLY A 591 -28.81 52.21 2.18
N THR A 592 -29.56 51.44 1.40
CA THR A 592 -29.42 49.99 1.34
C THR A 592 -28.79 49.57 0.02
N GLN A 593 -27.88 48.60 0.07
CA GLN A 593 -27.33 47.97 -1.12
C GLN A 593 -27.94 46.58 -1.27
N SER A 594 -28.55 46.35 -2.44
CA SER A 594 -29.09 45.06 -2.85
C SER A 594 -28.69 44.85 -4.30
N THR A 595 -28.14 43.68 -4.61
CA THR A 595 -27.77 43.28 -5.99
C THR A 595 -26.92 44.29 -6.77
N GLY A 596 -25.97 44.97 -6.10
CA GLY A 596 -25.09 45.98 -6.73
C GLY A 596 -25.77 47.34 -6.99
N VAL A 597 -27.06 47.46 -6.70
CA VAL A 597 -27.82 48.70 -6.76
C VAL A 597 -27.79 49.35 -5.38
N TYR A 598 -27.30 50.58 -5.31
CA TYR A 598 -27.32 51.37 -4.08
C TYR A 598 -28.51 52.34 -4.10
N LEU A 599 -29.48 52.11 -3.21
CA LEU A 599 -30.66 52.96 -3.09
C LEU A 599 -30.53 53.86 -1.86
N ALA A 600 -30.48 55.17 -2.08
CA ALA A 600 -30.36 56.16 -1.02
C ALA A 600 -31.65 56.26 -0.18
N SER A 601 -31.52 56.14 1.13
CA SER A 601 -32.55 56.56 2.08
C SER A 601 -32.40 58.03 2.45
N THR A 602 -31.16 58.51 2.60
CA THR A 602 -30.83 59.89 2.96
C THR A 602 -29.60 60.37 2.22
N ILE A 603 -29.65 61.61 1.72
CA ILE A 603 -28.52 62.32 1.13
C ILE A 603 -28.35 63.64 1.87
N ILE A 604 -27.17 63.84 2.44
CA ILE A 604 -26.81 65.04 3.19
C ILE A 604 -25.79 65.82 2.37
N VAL A 605 -26.11 67.04 1.98
CA VAL A 605 -25.16 67.94 1.29
C VAL A 605 -24.32 68.68 2.32
N LEU A 606 -22.99 68.51 2.26
CA LEU A 606 -22.07 68.83 3.37
C LEU A 606 -21.32 70.15 3.23
N ASN A 607 -21.26 70.73 2.04
CA ASN A 607 -20.42 71.87 1.70
C ASN A 607 -21.17 72.98 0.97
#